data_AF-A0A5Q0LMR4-F1
#
_entry.id   AF-A0A5Q0LMR4-F1
#
_cell.length_a   1.000
_cell.length_b   1.000
_cell.length_c   1.000
_cell.angle_alpha   90.00
_cell.angle_beta   90.00
_cell.angle_gamma   90.00
#
_symmetry.space_group_name_H-M   'P 1'
#
loop_
_entity.id
_entity.type
_entity.pdbx_description
1 polymer ?
#
loop_
_entity_poly.entity_id
_entity_poly.type
_entity_poly.pdbx_seq_one_letter_code
_entity_poly.pdbx_strand_id
1 'polypeptide(L)'
;MGTVWEANMAKDHVPSRRRDPSKGDKVAWNSHGSTASGTVEKKITRRTEAAGRTVDASPDEPQYEVRSDKSGRTAVHKPSALKKKSK
;
A
#
# COMPACT_ATOMS: atom_id res chain seq x y z
N MET A 1 19.29 37.51 34.90
CA MET A 1 18.86 37.89 33.54
C MET A 1 19.01 36.66 32.66
N GLY A 2 17.94 36.22 32.01
CA GLY A 2 17.90 35.00 31.21
C GLY A 2 16.47 34.50 31.10
N THR A 3 15.85 34.85 29.99
CA THR A 3 14.42 34.83 29.66
C THR A 3 13.82 33.42 29.61
N VAL A 4 12.57 33.29 30.10
CA VAL A 4 11.55 32.27 29.76
C VAL A 4 11.55 31.97 28.26
N TRP A 5 11.30 30.73 27.81
CA TRP A 5 10.31 30.39 26.76
C TRP A 5 10.05 28.87 26.75
N GLU A 6 8.81 28.53 27.09
CA GLU A 6 8.12 27.27 26.82
C GLU A 6 7.95 27.15 25.30
N ALA A 7 8.50 26.11 24.68
CA ALA A 7 8.34 25.85 23.25
C ALA A 7 7.47 24.60 23.07
N ASN A 8 6.17 24.86 22.96
CA ASN A 8 5.16 24.00 22.36
C ASN A 8 5.61 23.66 20.93
N MET A 9 6.33 22.55 20.74
CA MET A 9 6.77 22.12 19.41
C MET A 9 5.58 21.53 18.65
N ALA A 10 5.12 22.35 17.71
CA ALA A 10 4.10 22.07 16.74
C ALA A 10 4.32 20.73 16.03
N LYS A 11 3.24 19.95 15.96
CA LYS A 11 2.86 19.02 14.89
C LYS A 11 3.92 18.87 13.79
N ASP A 12 4.87 17.96 13.99
CA ASP A 12 5.65 17.40 12.89
C ASP A 12 4.70 16.58 12.03
N HIS A 13 4.03 17.25 11.08
CA HIS A 13 3.52 16.60 9.90
C HIS A 13 4.73 16.14 9.09
N VAL A 14 5.31 15.00 9.50
CA VAL A 14 6.27 14.25 8.69
C VAL A 14 5.54 13.95 7.38
N PRO A 15 5.96 14.49 6.23
CA PRO A 15 5.34 14.10 4.96
C PRO A 15 5.48 12.59 4.87
N SER A 16 4.35 11.89 4.85
CA SER A 16 4.30 10.44 5.04
C SER A 16 5.35 9.77 4.13
N ARG A 17 6.46 9.28 4.73
CA ARG A 17 7.30 8.29 4.05
C ARG A 17 6.31 7.22 3.60
N ARG A 18 6.16 7.02 2.29
CA ARG A 18 5.15 6.09 1.74
C ARG A 18 5.42 4.72 2.33
N ARG A 19 4.74 4.37 3.43
CA ARG A 19 4.83 3.04 4.02
C ARG A 19 4.29 2.06 3.01
N ASP A 20 4.94 0.91 2.92
CA ASP A 20 4.44 -0.25 2.20
C ASP A 20 2.94 -0.47 2.47
N PRO A 21 2.16 -0.83 1.44
CA PRO A 21 0.79 -1.32 1.61
C PRO A 21 0.73 -2.39 2.68
N SER A 22 -0.19 -2.23 3.63
CA SER A 22 -0.46 -3.21 4.68
C SER A 22 -1.82 -3.83 4.45
N LYS A 23 -2.04 -5.04 4.97
CA LYS A 23 -3.35 -5.72 4.89
C LYS A 23 -4.45 -4.80 5.43
N GLY A 24 -5.55 -4.67 4.68
CA GLY A 24 -6.67 -3.78 5.00
C GLY A 24 -6.55 -2.38 4.42
N ASP A 25 -5.38 -1.96 3.92
CA ASP A 25 -5.24 -0.64 3.31
C ASP A 25 -6.07 -0.53 2.03
N LYS A 26 -6.74 0.61 1.87
CA LYS A 26 -7.37 0.97 0.60
C LYS A 26 -6.31 1.43 -0.39
N VAL A 27 -6.33 0.82 -1.56
CA VAL A 27 -5.37 1.09 -2.63
C VAL A 27 -6.08 1.30 -3.97
N ALA A 28 -5.41 2.01 -4.85
CA ALA A 28 -5.79 2.15 -6.26
C ALA A 28 -4.65 1.68 -7.16
N TRP A 29 -5.00 1.15 -8.33
CA TRP A 29 -4.08 0.71 -9.36
C TRP A 29 -4.67 0.97 -10.75
N ASN A 30 -3.82 0.99 -11.77
CA ASN A 30 -4.27 1.09 -13.16
C ASN A 30 -4.77 -0.26 -13.67
N SER A 31 -5.89 -0.25 -14.38
CA SER A 31 -6.53 -1.41 -15.01
C SER A 31 -7.14 -0.99 -16.34
N HIS A 32 -6.63 -1.52 -17.46
CA HIS A 32 -7.20 -1.34 -18.82
C HIS A 32 -7.60 0.12 -19.13
N GLY A 33 -6.66 1.05 -18.97
CA GLY A 33 -6.90 2.49 -19.21
C GLY A 33 -7.74 3.20 -18.15
N SER A 34 -8.21 2.49 -17.13
CA SER A 34 -9.01 3.02 -16.01
C SER A 34 -8.25 2.89 -14.68
N THR A 35 -8.72 3.58 -13.63
CA THR A 35 -8.25 3.33 -12.26
C THR A 35 -9.21 2.36 -11.56
N ALA A 36 -8.68 1.25 -11.07
CA ALA A 36 -9.38 0.36 -10.16
C ALA A 36 -9.03 0.70 -8.70
N SER A 37 -9.95 0.39 -7.78
CA SER A 37 -9.69 0.46 -6.34
C SER A 37 -10.04 -0.84 -5.65
N GLY A 38 -9.47 -1.00 -4.46
CA GLY A 38 -9.62 -2.20 -3.68
C GLY A 38 -8.92 -2.12 -2.35
N THR A 39 -8.77 -3.30 -1.77
CA THR A 39 -8.17 -3.49 -0.45
C THR A 39 -7.01 -4.48 -0.55
N VAL A 40 -5.91 -4.21 0.16
CA VAL A 40 -4.81 -5.17 0.27
C VAL A 40 -5.25 -6.35 1.13
N GLU A 41 -5.16 -7.56 0.60
CA GLU A 41 -5.49 -8.78 1.34
C GLU A 41 -4.23 -9.43 1.94
N LYS A 42 -3.11 -9.39 1.21
CA LYS A 42 -1.87 -10.07 1.61
C LYS A 42 -0.62 -9.46 0.99
N LYS A 43 0.48 -9.42 1.77
CA LYS A 43 1.85 -9.22 1.27
C LYS A 43 2.45 -10.59 0.98
N ILE A 44 2.98 -10.77 -0.22
CA ILE A 44 3.60 -11.99 -0.72
C ILE A 44 5.11 -11.74 -0.85
N THR A 45 5.90 -12.54 -0.14
CA THR A 45 7.37 -12.43 -0.07
C THR A 45 8.08 -13.71 -0.49
N ARG A 46 7.34 -14.67 -1.05
CA ARG A 46 7.85 -15.96 -1.54
C ARG A 46 7.05 -16.37 -2.76
N ARG A 47 7.66 -17.18 -3.62
CA ARG A 47 6.98 -17.78 -4.76
C ARG A 47 5.74 -18.55 -4.29
N THR A 48 4.60 -18.29 -4.93
CA THR A 48 3.30 -18.88 -4.56
C THR A 48 2.34 -18.84 -5.75
N GLU A 49 1.19 -19.50 -5.62
CA GLU A 49 0.02 -19.25 -6.46
C GLU A 49 -0.90 -18.23 -5.80
N ALA A 50 -1.38 -17.24 -6.56
CA ALA A 50 -2.36 -16.24 -6.13
C ALA A 50 -3.06 -15.63 -7.35
N ALA A 51 -4.32 -15.20 -7.19
CA ALA A 51 -5.14 -14.67 -8.28
C ALA A 51 -5.12 -15.53 -9.57
N GLY A 52 -5.08 -16.86 -9.43
CA GLY A 52 -5.09 -17.81 -10.54
C GLY A 52 -3.79 -17.90 -11.35
N ARG A 53 -2.66 -17.42 -10.82
CA ARG A 53 -1.35 -17.50 -11.49
C ARG A 53 -0.21 -17.74 -10.51
N THR A 54 0.93 -18.20 -11.01
CA THR A 54 2.19 -18.20 -10.26
C THR A 54 2.71 -16.77 -10.10
N VAL A 55 3.07 -16.42 -8.87
CA VAL A 55 3.67 -15.15 -8.48
C VAL A 55 5.11 -15.42 -8.05
N ASP A 56 6.06 -14.83 -8.75
CA ASP A 56 7.47 -14.88 -8.39
C ASP A 56 7.82 -13.68 -7.51
N ALA A 57 7.73 -13.87 -6.20
CA ALA A 57 7.98 -12.83 -5.20
C ALA A 57 9.06 -13.28 -4.22
N SER A 58 9.75 -12.31 -3.64
CA SER A 58 10.81 -12.53 -2.65
C SER A 58 10.69 -11.49 -1.52
N PRO A 59 11.46 -11.62 -0.43
CA PRO A 59 11.49 -10.59 0.62
C PRO A 59 11.93 -9.22 0.10
N ASP A 60 12.85 -9.20 -0.86
CA ASP A 60 13.39 -7.98 -1.48
C ASP A 60 12.49 -7.43 -2.60
N GLU A 61 11.78 -8.31 -3.31
CA GLU A 61 10.78 -7.95 -4.32
C GLU A 61 9.38 -8.46 -3.92
N PRO A 62 8.77 -7.87 -2.88
CA PRO A 62 7.45 -8.28 -2.45
C PRO A 62 6.40 -7.91 -3.50
N GLN A 63 5.35 -8.72 -3.58
CA GLN A 63 4.14 -8.40 -4.33
C GLN A 63 2.93 -8.42 -3.38
N TYR A 64 1.83 -7.79 -3.79
CA TYR A 64 0.65 -7.60 -2.96
C TYR A 64 -0.58 -8.14 -3.67
N GLU A 65 -1.28 -9.05 -3.02
CA GLU A 65 -2.62 -9.45 -3.43
C GLU A 65 -3.62 -8.42 -2.95
N VAL A 66 -4.44 -7.93 -3.87
CA VAL A 66 -5.47 -6.93 -3.65
C VAL A 66 -6.79 -7.46 -4.17
N ARG A 67 -7.88 -7.10 -3.49
CA ARG A 67 -9.24 -7.42 -3.90
C ARG A 67 -9.94 -6.19 -4.42
N SER A 68 -10.49 -6.27 -5.63
CA SER A 68 -11.24 -5.17 -6.24
C SER A 68 -12.54 -4.90 -5.49
N ASP A 69 -12.79 -3.63 -5.15
CA ASP A 69 -14.07 -3.21 -4.57
C ASP A 69 -15.23 -3.41 -5.55
N LYS A 70 -14.97 -3.30 -6.87
CA LYS A 70 -16.00 -3.37 -7.92
C LYS A 70 -16.43 -4.79 -8.26
N SER A 71 -15.47 -5.69 -8.45
CA SER A 71 -15.74 -7.05 -8.95
C SER A 71 -15.58 -8.14 -7.90
N GLY A 72 -15.01 -7.82 -6.74
CA GLY A 72 -14.67 -8.80 -5.71
C GLY A 72 -13.54 -9.75 -6.09
N ARG A 73 -12.98 -9.66 -7.32
CA ARG A 73 -11.87 -10.50 -7.80
C ARG A 73 -10.54 -10.03 -7.21
N THR A 74 -9.60 -10.97 -7.07
CA THR A 74 -8.24 -10.67 -6.63
C THR A 74 -7.29 -10.43 -7.80
N ALA A 75 -6.24 -9.65 -7.54
CA ALA A 75 -5.15 -9.36 -8.46
C ALA A 75 -3.84 -9.21 -7.66
N VAL A 76 -2.70 -9.38 -8.32
CA VAL A 76 -1.38 -9.25 -7.69
C VAL A 76 -0.59 -8.14 -8.36
N HIS A 77 -0.07 -7.21 -7.56
CA HIS A 77 0.70 -6.05 -8.03
C HIS A 77 2.00 -5.86 -7.23
N LYS A 78 3.04 -5.33 -7.88
CA LYS A 78 4.21 -4.78 -7.19
C LYS A 78 3.82 -3.54 -6.37
N PRO A 79 4.52 -3.21 -5.27
CA PRO A 79 4.20 -2.05 -4.42
C PRO A 79 4.16 -0.73 -5.20
N SER A 80 5.04 -0.57 -6.19
CA SER A 80 5.12 0.63 -7.04
C SER A 80 3.87 0.89 -7.89
N ALA A 81 3.08 -0.16 -8.18
CA ALA A 81 1.82 -0.03 -8.92
C ALA A 81 0.63 0.34 -8.03
N LEU A 82 0.79 0.26 -6.70
CA LEU A 82 -0.27 0.55 -5.74
C LEU A 82 -0.14 1.98 -5.21
N LYS A 83 -1.25 2.72 -5.28
CA LYS A 83 -1.39 4.03 -4.64
C LYS A 83 -2.27 3.87 -3.41
N LYS A 84 -1.71 4.06 -2.21
CA LYS A 84 -2.51 4.13 -0.98
C LYS A 84 -3.50 5.30 -1.08
N LYS A 85 -4.76 5.03 -0.79
CA LYS A 85 -5.73 6.09 -0.51
C LYS A 85 -5.62 6.41 0.97
N SER A 86 -5.36 7.67 1.32
CA SER A 86 -5.51 8.10 2.71
C SER A 86 -6.97 7.88 3.13
N LYS A 87 -7.15 7.47 4.38
CA LYS A 87 -8.46 7.45 5.01
C LYS A 87 -8.95 8.87 5.25
#